data_AF-A0A1C6TQD5-F1
#
_entry.id   AF-A0A1C6TQD5-F1
#
_cell.length_a   1.000
_cell.length_b   1.000
_cell.length_c   1.000
_cell.angle_alpha   90.00
_cell.angle_beta   90.00
_cell.angle_gamma   90.00
#
_symmetry.space_group_name_H-M   'P 1'
#
loop_
_entity.id
_entity.type
_entity.pdbx_description
1 polymer ?
#
loop_
_entity_poly.entity_id
_entity_poly.type
_entity_poly.pdbx_seq_one_letter_code
_entity_poly.pdbx_strand_id
1 'polypeptide(L)'
;MATTVRQSTGWIADDSTFGARLALVRQRMGWGNIAEAAKACGLPVDSWRNWERDNRAPRRITVIAKQISTASGCDYLWLLLGPDHGGEGGTTRQ
;
A
#
# COMPACT_ATOMS: atom_id res chain seq x y z
N MET A 1 47.05 -1.64 -5.54
CA MET A 1 45.90 -1.68 -4.60
C MET A 1 44.63 -1.65 -5.41
N ALA A 2 43.76 -2.66 -5.30
CA ALA A 2 42.52 -2.74 -6.05
C ALA A 2 41.36 -2.20 -5.19
N THR A 3 40.67 -1.17 -5.67
CA THR A 3 39.51 -0.59 -5.01
C THR A 3 38.27 -1.37 -5.42
N THR A 4 37.68 -2.14 -4.50
CA THR A 4 36.41 -2.82 -4.74
C THR A 4 35.29 -1.78 -4.82
N VAL A 5 34.77 -1.55 -6.02
CA VAL A 5 33.55 -0.78 -6.23
C VAL A 5 32.37 -1.59 -5.71
N ARG A 6 31.72 -1.17 -4.62
CA ARG A 6 30.41 -1.70 -4.25
C ARG A 6 29.43 -1.32 -5.36
N GLN A 7 28.97 -2.28 -6.14
CA GLN A 7 27.80 -2.07 -6.99
C GLN A 7 26.59 -1.91 -6.08
N SER A 8 26.19 -0.66 -5.82
CA SER A 8 24.89 -0.35 -5.23
C SER A 8 23.84 -0.81 -6.24
N THR A 9 23.20 -1.94 -5.96
CA THR A 9 21.99 -2.33 -6.67
C THR A 9 20.99 -1.18 -6.48
N GLY A 10 20.40 -0.69 -7.57
CA GLY A 10 19.40 0.38 -7.50
C GLY A 10 18.24 -0.01 -6.59
N TRP A 11 17.47 0.98 -6.14
CA TRP A 11 16.28 0.73 -5.33
C TRP A 11 15.26 -0.14 -6.10
N ILE A 12 14.73 -1.17 -5.44
CA ILE A 12 13.65 -2.03 -5.94
C ILE A 12 12.35 -1.52 -5.33
N ALA A 13 11.34 -1.25 -6.16
CA ALA A 13 10.02 -0.87 -5.67
C ALA A 13 9.34 -2.04 -4.95
N ASP A 14 8.70 -1.75 -3.83
CA ASP A 14 7.93 -2.71 -3.04
C ASP A 14 6.65 -2.06 -2.48
N ASP A 15 5.82 -2.88 -1.86
CA ASP A 15 4.58 -2.52 -1.18
C ASP A 15 4.69 -2.68 0.34
N SER A 16 5.91 -2.57 0.89
CA SER A 16 6.20 -2.79 2.32
C SER A 16 5.47 -1.79 3.23
N THR A 17 5.22 -0.57 2.74
CA THR A 17 4.53 0.48 3.50
C THR A 17 3.04 0.54 3.18
N PHE A 18 2.25 0.98 4.16
CA PHE A 18 0.82 1.23 3.96
C PHE A 18 0.57 2.26 2.85
N GLY A 19 1.43 3.29 2.76
CA GLY A 19 1.34 4.30 1.71
C GLY A 19 1.58 3.73 0.31
N ALA A 20 2.57 2.85 0.15
CA ALA A 20 2.83 2.18 -1.13
C ALA A 20 1.62 1.32 -1.57
N ARG A 21 1.03 0.58 -0.64
CA ARG A 21 -0.21 -0.18 -0.90
C ARG A 21 -1.37 0.71 -1.30
N LEU A 22 -1.55 1.87 -0.65
CA LEU A 22 -2.58 2.85 -1.05
C LEU A 22 -2.37 3.37 -2.47
N ALA A 23 -1.12 3.66 -2.85
CA ALA A 23 -0.82 4.11 -4.21
C ALA A 23 -1.21 3.06 -5.25
N LEU A 24 -0.93 1.78 -4.99
CA LEU A 24 -1.34 0.66 -5.84
C LEU A 24 -2.87 0.55 -5.95
N VAL A 25 -3.59 0.63 -4.82
CA VAL A 25 -5.06 0.63 -4.81
C VAL A 25 -5.59 1.80 -5.64
N ARG A 26 -5.06 3.00 -5.44
CA ARG A 26 -5.48 4.21 -6.14
C ARG A 26 -5.29 4.08 -7.66
N GLN A 27 -4.13 3.59 -8.08
CA GLN A 27 -3.83 3.31 -9.48
C GLN A 27 -4.80 2.27 -10.06
N ARG A 28 -5.03 1.16 -9.34
CA ARG A 28 -5.94 0.08 -9.77
C ARG A 28 -7.40 0.53 -9.92
N MET A 29 -7.84 1.45 -9.08
CA MET A 29 -9.20 2.01 -9.11
C MET A 29 -9.38 3.14 -10.13
N GLY A 30 -8.30 3.63 -10.73
CA GLY A 30 -8.35 4.74 -11.69
C GLY A 30 -8.63 6.11 -11.05
N TRP A 31 -8.38 6.26 -9.75
CA TRP A 31 -8.53 7.55 -9.07
C TRP A 31 -7.32 8.44 -9.41
N GLY A 32 -7.57 9.50 -10.18
CA GLY A 32 -6.52 10.34 -10.76
C GLY A 32 -5.73 11.15 -9.73
N ASN A 33 -6.29 11.33 -8.53
CA ASN A 33 -5.67 12.09 -7.44
C ASN A 33 -6.11 11.58 -6.06
N ILE A 34 -5.44 12.10 -5.01
CA ILE A 34 -5.70 11.76 -3.61
C ILE A 34 -7.12 12.18 -3.17
N ALA A 35 -7.66 13.29 -3.68
CA ALA A 35 -8.97 13.77 -3.27
C ALA A 35 -10.10 12.85 -3.75
N GLU A 36 -10.00 12.33 -4.98
CA GLU A 36 -10.91 11.32 -5.52
C GLU A 36 -10.88 10.02 -4.71
N ALA A 37 -9.68 9.54 -4.38
CA ALA A 37 -9.50 8.34 -3.58
C ALA A 37 -10.10 8.47 -2.18
N ALA A 38 -9.79 9.58 -1.51
CA ALA A 38 -10.34 9.91 -0.20
C ALA A 38 -11.86 10.04 -0.25
N LYS A 39 -12.42 10.71 -1.26
CA LYS A 39 -13.87 10.82 -1.47
C LYS A 39 -14.53 9.46 -1.70
N ALA A 40 -13.98 8.62 -2.57
CA ALA A 40 -14.50 7.29 -2.87
C ALA A 40 -14.53 6.39 -1.62
N CYS A 41 -13.55 6.56 -0.73
CA CYS A 41 -13.47 5.79 0.50
C CYS A 41 -14.19 6.45 1.68
N GLY A 42 -14.72 7.68 1.56
CA GLY A 42 -15.32 8.42 2.68
C GLY A 42 -14.31 8.82 3.77
N LEU A 43 -13.10 9.21 3.38
CA LEU A 43 -11.98 9.55 4.27
C LEU A 43 -11.52 11.01 4.07
N PRO A 44 -10.89 11.65 5.07
CA PRO A 44 -10.35 12.99 4.90
C PRO A 44 -9.15 13.01 3.93
N VAL A 45 -9.14 13.98 3.00
CA VAL A 45 -8.09 14.15 1.98
C VAL A 45 -6.71 14.30 2.63
N ASP A 46 -6.60 15.11 3.68
CA ASP A 46 -5.32 15.32 4.39
C ASP A 46 -4.82 14.04 5.06
N SER A 47 -5.73 13.21 5.56
CA SER A 47 -5.36 11.92 6.14
C SER A 47 -4.78 10.99 5.09
N TRP A 48 -5.45 10.88 3.93
CA TRP A 48 -4.94 10.10 2.80
C TRP A 48 -3.56 10.58 2.35
N ARG A 49 -3.38 11.89 2.20
CA ARG A 49 -2.09 12.49 1.83
C ARG A 49 -0.99 12.13 2.82
N ASN A 50 -1.26 12.25 4.12
CA ASN A 50 -0.29 11.90 5.17
C ASN A 50 0.13 10.42 5.08
N TRP A 51 -0.77 9.52 4.67
CA TRP A 51 -0.47 8.10 4.57
C TRP A 51 0.26 7.72 3.28
N GLU A 52 -0.25 8.14 2.13
CA GLU A 52 0.31 7.77 0.82
C GLU A 52 1.62 8.51 0.52
N ARG A 53 1.68 9.82 0.80
CA ARG A 53 2.83 10.66 0.43
C ARG A 53 3.87 10.78 1.55
N ASP A 54 3.40 11.00 2.77
CA ASP A 54 4.29 11.28 3.91
C ASP A 54 4.65 10.03 4.73
N ASN A 55 4.25 8.86 4.23
CA ASN A 55 4.52 7.53 4.80
C ASN A 55 4.15 7.40 6.29
N ARG A 56 3.07 8.07 6.72
CA ARG A 56 2.56 7.96 8.09
C ARG A 56 1.55 6.83 8.22
N ALA A 57 1.61 6.10 9.33
CA ALA A 57 0.60 5.10 9.63
C ALA A 57 -0.72 5.74 10.12
N PRO A 58 -1.89 5.23 9.72
CA PRO A 58 -3.16 5.63 10.33
C PRO A 58 -3.25 5.18 11.79
N ARG A 59 -3.73 6.04 12.69
CA ARG A 59 -3.93 5.67 14.11
C ARG A 59 -4.89 4.49 14.30
N ARG A 60 -5.92 4.39 13.46
CA ARG A 60 -6.94 3.33 13.47
C ARG A 60 -6.82 2.46 12.22
N ILE A 61 -5.61 1.98 11.94
CA ILE A 61 -5.26 1.32 10.66
C ILE A 61 -6.20 0.17 10.31
N THR A 62 -6.65 -0.64 11.27
CA THR A 62 -7.61 -1.74 11.04
C THR A 62 -8.96 -1.27 10.51
N VAL A 63 -9.49 -0.17 11.06
CA VAL A 63 -10.75 0.45 10.63
C VAL A 63 -10.59 1.08 9.25
N ILE A 64 -9.49 1.81 9.05
CA ILE A 64 -9.20 2.49 7.78
C ILE A 64 -8.99 1.46 6.65
N ALA A 65 -8.19 0.43 6.87
CA ALA A 65 -7.96 -0.62 5.88
C ALA A 65 -9.26 -1.36 5.54
N LYS A 66 -10.15 -1.60 6.53
CA LYS A 66 -11.46 -2.21 6.28
C LYS A 66 -12.37 -1.32 5.42
N GLN A 67 -12.37 -0.01 5.70
CA GLN A 67 -13.14 0.96 4.95
C GLN A 67 -12.66 1.06 3.49
N ILE A 68 -11.35 1.12 3.28
CA ILE A 68 -10.75 1.20 1.94
C ILE A 68 -10.95 -0.10 1.16
N SER A 69 -10.71 -1.26 1.76
CA SER A 69 -10.99 -2.56 1.13
C SER A 69 -12.45 -2.72 0.72
N THR A 70 -13.39 -2.28 1.56
CA THR A 70 -14.82 -2.29 1.24
C THR A 70 -15.14 -1.41 0.02
N ALA A 71 -14.53 -0.22 -0.08
CA ALA A 71 -14.78 0.71 -1.20
C ALA A 71 -14.07 0.31 -2.50
N SER A 72 -12.91 -0.34 -2.41
CA SER A 72 -12.05 -0.66 -3.57
C SER A 72 -12.11 -2.12 -4.02
N GLY A 73 -12.64 -3.02 -3.20
CA GLY A 73 -12.53 -4.47 -3.42
C GLY A 73 -11.11 -5.02 -3.22
N CYS A 74 -10.17 -4.21 -2.72
CA CYS A 74 -8.83 -4.66 -2.36
C CYS A 74 -8.90 -5.65 -1.18
N ASP A 75 -8.01 -6.65 -1.16
CA ASP A 75 -7.93 -7.57 -0.03
C ASP A 75 -7.58 -6.81 1.27
N TYR A 76 -8.41 -7.03 2.28
CA TYR A 76 -8.30 -6.33 3.57
C TYR A 76 -6.99 -6.64 4.27
N LEU A 77 -6.61 -7.91 4.33
CA LEU A 77 -5.44 -8.33 5.07
C LEU A 77 -4.17 -7.92 4.33
N TRP A 78 -4.16 -7.93 3.00
CA TRP A 78 -3.07 -7.42 2.17
C TRP A 78 -2.82 -5.94 2.43
N LEU A 79 -3.89 -5.15 2.39
CA LEU A 79 -3.79 -3.72 2.62
C LEU A 79 -3.28 -3.42 4.04
N LEU A 80 -3.74 -4.18 5.03
CA LEU A 80 -3.39 -4.00 6.43
C LEU A 80 -1.95 -4.45 6.73
N LEU A 81 -1.59 -5.66 6.34
CA LEU A 81 -0.42 -6.39 6.83
C LEU A 81 0.72 -6.47 5.80
N GLY A 82 0.45 -6.19 4.51
CA GLY A 82 1.45 -6.32 3.43
C GLY A 82 1.47 -7.72 2.80
N PRO A 83 2.17 -7.93 1.67
CA PRO A 83 2.05 -9.13 0.83
C PRO A 83 2.32 -10.46 1.54
N ASP A 84 3.09 -10.47 2.63
CA ASP A 84 3.45 -11.69 3.37
C ASP A 84 2.37 -12.14 4.38
N HIS A 85 1.26 -11.41 4.45
CA HIS A 85 0.14 -11.80 5.31
C HIS A 85 -0.52 -13.08 4.77
N GLY A 86 -0.52 -14.15 5.57
CA GLY A 86 -1.08 -15.43 5.15
C GLY A 86 -0.09 -16.36 4.47
N GLY A 87 1.18 -16.35 4.88
CA GLY A 87 2.18 -17.36 4.51
C GLY A 87 1.87 -18.78 5.00
N GLU A 88 0.68 -19.31 4.72
CA GLU A 88 0.34 -20.74 4.57
C GLU A 88 -0.91 -20.85 3.67
N GLY A 89 -0.76 -21.20 2.38
CA GLY A 89 -1.89 -21.64 1.56
C GLY A 89 -1.97 -21.14 0.12
N GLY A 90 -0.90 -21.29 -0.66
CA GLY A 90 -0.90 -20.99 -2.10
C GLY A 90 -0.03 -21.92 -2.93
N THR A 91 0.16 -23.19 -2.51
CA THR A 91 0.60 -24.24 -3.43
C THR A 91 -0.54 -24.55 -4.39
N THR A 92 -0.61 -23.82 -5.51
CA THR A 92 -1.21 -24.38 -6.72
C THR A 92 -0.12 -25.18 -7.40
N ARG A 93 -0.17 -26.50 -7.21
CA ARG A 93 0.35 -27.45 -8.20
C ARG A 93 -0.35 -27.16 -9.52
N GLN A 94 0.41 -26.89 -10.59
CA GLN A 94 0.36 -27.59 -11.88
C GLN A 94 1.70 -27.40 -12.57
#